data_AF-A0A2E5RIE4-F1
#
_entry.id   AF-A0A2E5RIE4-F1
#
_cell.length_a   1.000
_cell.length_b   1.000
_cell.length_c   1.000
_cell.angle_alpha   90.00
_cell.angle_beta   90.00
_cell.angle_gamma   90.00
#
_symmetry.space_group_name_H-M   'P 1'
#
loop_
_entity.id
_entity.type
_entity.pdbx_description
1 polymer ?
#
loop_
_entity_poly.entity_id
_entity_poly.type
_entity_poly.pdbx_seq_one_letter_code
_entity_poly.pdbx_strand_id
1 'polypeptide(L)'
;MKKFRSFLTEKRADTTQNASVTELFPALAFNHKFHPTSVEDFKKFLYKTNLKGVNAKKSFQVKDASSAALVIERLPLMKETFSKTKIENAIGITNYLYDLHDEKPISKVVWGYRAKPKGIPKSHAGDIFVLFTDKSWLGISLKAGAKKSREPLYNTYVGTQYDKRGWSKDKLAKALWTQVYKKIPGVTTVGEDGIKPTAKEFYKNTKQRKKIVGHYVDMFEADQSAADELYHKQVKVCITQLCKEVNKMSNADFIDWLGSDFNLEKKGEKVPLILVKAVGKTADRKGDDLAPVYKTITGHIAYRNKKSVQEWLIDVFLPEGKLTLTMVCRSDSGVRREKGTSGQGRLGQFLQLKVLYTGVKK
;
A
#
# COMPACT_ATOMS: atom_id res chain seq x y z
N MET A 1 42.73 5.62 -22.81
CA MET A 1 42.27 6.03 -21.46
C MET A 1 40.78 6.36 -21.50
N LYS A 2 39.89 5.41 -21.21
CA LYS A 2 38.46 5.65 -20.94
C LYS A 2 38.26 5.52 -19.43
N LYS A 3 38.36 6.64 -18.71
CA LYS A 3 38.29 6.70 -17.24
C LYS A 3 36.83 6.65 -16.75
N PHE A 4 36.55 5.66 -15.91
CA PHE A 4 35.87 5.82 -14.62
C PHE A 4 34.61 6.71 -14.61
N ARG A 5 33.47 6.23 -15.13
CA ARG A 5 32.16 6.87 -14.91
C ARG A 5 30.98 5.89 -14.78
N SER A 6 31.21 4.67 -14.30
CA SER A 6 30.13 3.68 -14.08
C SER A 6 29.93 3.24 -12.62
N PHE A 7 30.70 3.76 -11.67
CA PHE A 7 30.42 3.53 -10.24
C PHE A 7 29.67 4.74 -9.68
N LEU A 8 28.57 4.51 -8.97
CA LEU A 8 27.61 5.49 -8.40
C LEU A 8 26.35 5.78 -9.24
N THR A 9 25.73 4.73 -9.79
CA THR A 9 24.26 4.68 -9.75
C THR A 9 23.86 3.48 -8.92
N GLU A 10 23.50 3.70 -7.65
CA GLU A 10 22.56 2.84 -6.94
C GLU A 10 21.28 2.81 -7.79
N LYS A 11 21.26 1.93 -8.80
CA LYS A 11 20.07 1.65 -9.58
C LYS A 11 19.05 1.18 -8.56
N ARG A 12 17.96 1.96 -8.41
CA ARG A 12 16.74 1.54 -7.73
C ARG A 12 16.53 0.06 -8.05
N ALA A 13 16.60 -0.80 -7.03
CA ALA A 13 16.22 -2.19 -7.18
C ALA A 13 14.82 -2.19 -7.79
N ASP A 14 14.67 -2.78 -8.97
CA ASP A 14 13.42 -2.81 -9.71
C ASP A 14 12.35 -3.40 -8.78
N THR A 15 11.45 -2.56 -8.26
CA THR A 15 10.44 -2.94 -7.27
C THR A 15 9.53 -4.04 -7.80
N THR A 16 9.42 -4.15 -9.12
CA THR A 16 8.69 -5.20 -9.84
C THR A 16 9.40 -6.54 -9.67
N GLN A 17 10.70 -6.60 -9.93
CA GLN A 17 11.51 -7.82 -9.77
C GLN A 17 11.49 -8.32 -8.31
N ASN A 18 11.45 -7.39 -7.36
CA ASN A 18 11.42 -7.68 -5.93
C ASN A 18 10.11 -8.31 -5.44
N ALA A 19 8.99 -8.00 -6.08
CA ALA A 19 7.68 -8.58 -5.75
C ALA A 19 7.57 -9.99 -6.35
N SER A 20 8.08 -10.16 -7.58
CA SER A 20 8.08 -11.45 -8.30
C SER A 20 8.73 -12.60 -7.53
N VAL A 21 9.77 -12.35 -6.71
CA VAL A 21 10.41 -13.40 -5.89
C VAL A 21 9.41 -14.06 -4.95
N THR A 22 8.60 -13.26 -4.25
CA THR A 22 7.60 -13.75 -3.30
C THR A 22 6.36 -14.33 -3.98
N GLU A 23 6.24 -14.23 -5.29
CA GLU A 23 5.05 -14.66 -6.05
C GLU A 23 5.36 -15.89 -6.93
N LEU A 24 6.41 -15.81 -7.75
CA LEU A 24 6.80 -16.85 -8.69
C LEU A 24 7.46 -18.05 -7.99
N PHE A 25 8.34 -17.81 -7.03
CA PHE A 25 9.12 -18.90 -6.44
C PHE A 25 8.24 -19.89 -5.66
N PRO A 26 7.25 -19.44 -4.86
CA PRO A 26 6.32 -20.36 -4.21
C PRO A 26 5.49 -21.17 -5.20
N ALA A 27 5.04 -20.56 -6.30
CA ALA A 27 4.31 -21.25 -7.36
C ALA A 27 5.17 -22.34 -8.03
N LEU A 28 6.44 -22.04 -8.32
CA LEU A 28 7.40 -23.00 -8.84
C LEU A 28 7.64 -24.15 -7.85
N ALA A 29 7.93 -23.85 -6.58
CA ALA A 29 8.17 -24.86 -5.56
C ALA A 29 6.98 -25.80 -5.40
N PHE A 30 5.78 -25.24 -5.23
CA PHE A 30 4.55 -26.01 -5.04
C PHE A 30 4.27 -26.94 -6.23
N ASN A 31 4.32 -26.42 -7.47
CA ASN A 31 4.04 -27.23 -8.66
C ASN A 31 5.09 -28.31 -8.94
N HIS A 32 6.30 -28.19 -8.36
CA HIS A 32 7.34 -29.23 -8.38
C HIS A 32 7.32 -30.14 -7.15
N LYS A 33 6.35 -29.97 -6.25
CA LYS A 33 6.27 -30.69 -4.96
C LYS A 33 7.52 -30.50 -4.09
N PHE A 34 8.17 -29.35 -4.21
CA PHE A 34 9.39 -29.02 -3.48
C PHE A 34 9.08 -28.23 -2.20
N HIS A 35 9.64 -28.70 -1.08
CA HIS A 35 9.47 -28.10 0.26
C HIS A 35 10.79 -27.44 0.68
N PRO A 36 10.97 -26.13 0.44
CA PRO A 36 12.22 -25.45 0.76
C PRO A 36 12.42 -25.32 2.27
N THR A 37 13.59 -25.72 2.77
CA THR A 37 13.91 -25.64 4.22
C THR A 37 14.79 -24.43 4.58
N SER A 38 15.55 -23.93 3.62
CA SER A 38 16.50 -22.81 3.77
C SER A 38 16.56 -21.94 2.51
N VAL A 39 17.20 -20.78 2.63
CA VAL A 39 17.38 -19.86 1.51
C VAL A 39 18.26 -20.48 0.44
N GLU A 40 19.33 -21.17 0.86
CA GLU A 40 20.30 -21.84 0.01
C GLU A 40 19.67 -23.02 -0.73
N ASP A 41 18.86 -23.80 -0.04
CA ASP A 41 18.10 -24.92 -0.61
C ASP A 41 17.13 -24.43 -1.70
N PHE A 42 16.40 -23.34 -1.42
CA PHE A 42 15.52 -22.74 -2.42
C PHE A 42 16.29 -22.18 -3.62
N LYS A 43 17.41 -21.47 -3.40
CA LYS A 43 18.28 -20.99 -4.49
C LYS A 43 18.75 -22.15 -5.38
N LYS A 44 19.21 -23.26 -4.78
CA LYS A 44 19.64 -24.47 -5.51
C LYS A 44 18.52 -25.07 -6.36
N PHE A 45 17.31 -25.17 -5.81
CA PHE A 45 16.15 -25.64 -6.56
C PHE A 45 15.87 -24.75 -7.78
N LEU A 46 15.85 -23.43 -7.60
CA LEU A 46 15.55 -22.47 -8.66
C LEU A 46 16.56 -22.55 -9.82
N TYR A 47 17.86 -22.61 -9.51
CA TYR A 47 18.90 -22.72 -10.54
C TYR A 47 18.88 -24.05 -11.31
N LYS A 48 18.36 -25.11 -10.71
CA LYS A 48 18.17 -26.42 -11.37
C LYS A 48 16.84 -26.52 -12.11
N THR A 49 15.91 -25.59 -11.90
CA THR A 49 14.57 -25.67 -12.46
C THR A 49 14.59 -25.39 -13.96
N ASN A 50 14.19 -26.39 -14.76
CA ASN A 50 13.98 -26.19 -16.19
C ASN A 50 12.60 -25.54 -16.44
N LEU A 51 12.60 -24.25 -16.77
CA LEU A 51 11.38 -23.48 -17.04
C LEU A 51 10.57 -23.96 -18.26
N LYS A 52 11.16 -24.76 -19.14
CA LYS A 52 10.44 -25.40 -20.26
C LYS A 52 9.70 -26.68 -19.84
N GLY A 53 10.00 -27.20 -18.65
CA GLY A 53 9.39 -28.41 -18.10
C GLY A 53 7.91 -28.26 -17.78
N VAL A 54 7.19 -29.39 -17.77
CA VAL A 54 5.73 -29.42 -17.59
C VAL A 54 5.30 -28.78 -16.28
N ASN A 55 6.01 -29.04 -15.17
CA ASN A 55 5.69 -28.48 -13.87
C ASN A 55 5.99 -26.98 -13.78
N ALA A 56 7.11 -26.51 -14.34
CA ALA A 56 7.42 -25.10 -14.38
C ALA A 56 6.37 -24.30 -15.19
N LYS A 57 5.96 -24.80 -16.35
CA LYS A 57 4.92 -24.19 -17.19
C LYS A 57 3.54 -24.07 -16.52
N LYS A 58 3.26 -24.83 -15.45
CA LYS A 58 2.04 -24.63 -14.64
C LYS A 58 2.09 -23.36 -13.80
N SER A 59 3.30 -22.84 -13.54
CA SER A 59 3.55 -21.78 -12.55
C SER A 59 3.40 -20.38 -13.10
N PHE A 60 3.20 -20.19 -14.41
CA PHE A 60 3.04 -18.89 -15.05
C PHE A 60 2.30 -19.02 -16.39
N GLN A 61 1.79 -17.91 -16.91
CA GLN A 61 1.23 -17.88 -18.25
C GLN A 61 2.34 -17.90 -19.32
N VAL A 62 2.07 -18.49 -20.49
CA VAL A 62 3.05 -18.58 -21.59
C VAL A 62 3.64 -17.22 -21.96
N LYS A 63 2.81 -16.16 -21.96
CA LYS A 63 3.24 -14.78 -22.23
C LYS A 63 4.22 -14.22 -21.20
N ASP A 64 4.24 -14.79 -19.99
CA ASP A 64 5.09 -14.36 -18.88
C ASP A 64 6.33 -15.26 -18.71
N ALA A 65 6.53 -16.26 -19.58
CA ALA A 65 7.66 -17.21 -19.48
C ALA A 65 9.04 -16.51 -19.50
N SER A 66 9.24 -15.55 -20.40
CA SER A 66 10.49 -14.77 -20.44
C SER A 66 10.67 -13.91 -19.20
N SER A 67 9.57 -13.40 -18.63
CA SER A 67 9.63 -12.65 -17.37
C SER A 67 9.99 -13.55 -16.19
N ALA A 68 9.48 -14.79 -16.17
CA ALA A 68 9.84 -15.77 -15.15
C ALA A 68 11.34 -16.12 -15.20
N ALA A 69 11.89 -16.32 -16.40
CA ALA A 69 13.33 -16.54 -16.58
C ALA A 69 14.17 -15.37 -16.05
N LEU A 70 13.80 -14.14 -16.42
CA LEU A 70 14.50 -12.93 -15.98
C LEU A 70 14.51 -12.76 -14.45
N VAL A 71 13.44 -13.16 -13.75
CA VAL A 71 13.40 -13.08 -12.28
C VAL A 71 14.45 -14.00 -11.65
N ILE A 72 14.64 -15.21 -12.18
CA ILE A 72 15.64 -16.16 -11.69
C ILE A 72 17.06 -15.70 -12.07
N GLU A 73 17.27 -15.31 -13.33
CA GLU A 73 18.58 -14.87 -13.85
C GLU A 73 19.14 -13.67 -13.10
N ARG A 74 18.26 -12.76 -12.64
CA ARG A 74 18.67 -11.56 -11.92
C ARG A 74 18.72 -11.73 -10.40
N LEU A 75 18.34 -12.90 -9.86
CA LEU A 75 18.43 -13.18 -8.43
C LEU A 75 19.85 -12.95 -7.85
N PRO A 76 20.95 -13.36 -8.53
CA PRO A 76 22.32 -13.11 -8.05
C PRO A 76 22.70 -11.63 -8.01
N LEU A 77 22.01 -10.78 -8.79
CA LEU A 77 22.28 -9.34 -8.84
C LEU A 77 21.63 -8.57 -7.68
N MET A 78 20.78 -9.24 -6.89
CA MET A 78 20.12 -8.63 -5.74
C MET A 78 21.07 -8.57 -4.55
N LYS A 79 21.02 -7.48 -3.79
CA LYS A 79 21.76 -7.37 -2.51
C LYS A 79 21.39 -8.53 -1.59
N GLU A 80 22.39 -9.20 -1.01
CA GLU A 80 22.19 -10.46 -0.27
C GLU A 80 21.19 -10.34 0.90
N THR A 81 21.24 -9.24 1.66
CA THR A 81 20.28 -9.00 2.75
C THR A 81 18.83 -8.94 2.24
N PHE A 82 18.64 -8.44 1.02
CA PHE A 82 17.33 -8.32 0.39
C PHE A 82 16.86 -9.65 -0.19
N SER A 83 17.74 -10.35 -0.92
CA SER A 83 17.44 -11.66 -1.50
C SER A 83 17.10 -12.68 -0.40
N LYS A 84 17.86 -12.70 0.69
CA LYS A 84 17.60 -13.53 1.89
C LYS A 84 16.19 -13.32 2.44
N THR A 85 15.85 -12.07 2.78
CA THR A 85 14.53 -11.73 3.35
C THR A 85 13.39 -12.13 2.41
N LYS A 86 13.56 -11.93 1.11
CA LYS A 86 12.54 -12.25 0.11
C LYS A 86 12.36 -13.74 -0.07
N ILE A 87 13.45 -14.50 -0.08
CA ILE A 87 13.39 -15.96 -0.18
C ILE A 87 12.81 -16.56 1.10
N GLU A 88 13.15 -16.04 2.29
CA GLU A 88 12.50 -16.47 3.54
C GLU A 88 10.98 -16.28 3.47
N ASN A 89 10.50 -15.12 3.02
CA ASN A 89 9.07 -14.88 2.81
C ASN A 89 8.48 -15.82 1.75
N ALA A 90 9.20 -16.14 0.68
CA ALA A 90 8.77 -17.12 -0.30
C ALA A 90 8.63 -18.53 0.32
N ILE A 91 9.54 -18.94 1.22
CA ILE A 91 9.41 -20.18 2.00
C ILE A 91 8.13 -20.16 2.82
N GLY A 92 7.85 -19.06 3.53
CA GLY A 92 6.62 -18.92 4.31
C GLY A 92 5.36 -19.07 3.46
N ILE A 93 5.34 -18.50 2.26
CA ILE A 93 4.22 -18.63 1.32
C ILE A 93 4.12 -20.05 0.77
N THR A 94 5.24 -20.72 0.49
CA THR A 94 5.23 -22.14 0.09
C THR A 94 4.62 -23.01 1.18
N ASN A 95 5.01 -22.83 2.44
CA ASN A 95 4.44 -23.57 3.57
C ASN A 95 2.92 -23.33 3.68
N TYR A 96 2.48 -22.07 3.60
CA TYR A 96 1.06 -21.73 3.59
C TYR A 96 0.30 -22.41 2.44
N LEU A 97 0.90 -22.55 1.26
CA LEU A 97 0.26 -23.27 0.13
C LEU A 97 0.12 -24.76 0.40
N TYR A 98 1.05 -25.36 1.16
CA TYR A 98 0.94 -26.76 1.59
C TYR A 98 -0.13 -26.93 2.67
N ASP A 99 -0.16 -26.07 3.68
CA ASP A 99 -1.24 -26.06 4.69
C ASP A 99 -2.62 -25.91 4.00
N LEU A 100 -2.72 -24.99 3.05
CA LEU A 100 -3.93 -24.80 2.24
C LEU A 100 -4.26 -26.01 1.36
N HIS A 101 -3.26 -26.74 0.85
CA HIS A 101 -3.46 -27.96 0.08
C HIS A 101 -4.05 -29.09 0.93
N ASP A 102 -3.61 -29.19 2.19
CA ASP A 102 -4.11 -30.18 3.14
C ASP A 102 -5.57 -29.90 3.52
N GLU A 103 -5.95 -28.63 3.65
CA GLU A 103 -7.35 -28.22 3.86
C GLU A 103 -8.21 -28.41 2.61
N LYS A 104 -7.70 -28.01 1.45
CA LYS A 104 -8.39 -28.10 0.16
C LYS A 104 -7.39 -28.43 -0.95
N PRO A 105 -7.45 -29.64 -1.54
CA PRO A 105 -6.45 -30.08 -2.50
C PRO A 105 -6.28 -29.14 -3.70
N ILE A 106 -5.06 -28.63 -3.84
CA ILE A 106 -4.61 -27.76 -4.93
C ILE A 106 -4.13 -28.59 -6.13
N SER A 107 -4.64 -28.27 -7.32
CA SER A 107 -4.18 -28.82 -8.60
C SER A 107 -2.94 -28.11 -9.14
N LYS A 108 -2.92 -26.77 -9.10
CA LYS A 108 -1.75 -25.95 -9.47
C LYS A 108 -1.83 -24.55 -8.90
N VAL A 109 -0.66 -23.93 -8.78
CA VAL A 109 -0.50 -22.51 -8.41
C VAL A 109 0.09 -21.74 -9.59
N VAL A 110 -0.49 -20.60 -9.94
CA VAL A 110 -0.08 -19.80 -11.11
C VAL A 110 0.32 -18.40 -10.67
N TRP A 111 1.50 -17.94 -11.08
CA TRP A 111 1.94 -16.57 -10.91
C TRP A 111 1.07 -15.60 -11.71
N GLY A 112 0.49 -14.63 -11.02
CA GLY A 112 -0.45 -13.65 -11.52
C GLY A 112 0.22 -12.35 -11.97
N TYR A 113 1.25 -12.40 -12.80
CA TYR A 113 1.98 -11.22 -13.28
C TYR A 113 1.13 -10.33 -14.21
N ARG A 114 1.48 -10.22 -15.50
CA ARG A 114 0.74 -9.42 -16.48
C ARG A 114 -0.41 -10.19 -17.10
N ALA A 115 -0.22 -11.48 -17.35
CA ALA A 115 -1.29 -12.34 -17.83
C ALA A 115 -1.94 -13.11 -16.68
N LYS A 116 -3.27 -13.10 -16.65
CA LYS A 116 -4.07 -13.88 -15.70
C LYS A 116 -4.48 -15.22 -16.32
N PRO A 117 -4.73 -16.27 -15.51
CA PRO A 117 -5.27 -17.53 -16.02
C PRO A 117 -6.57 -17.36 -16.83
N LYS A 118 -6.82 -18.26 -17.79
CA LYS A 118 -8.03 -18.24 -18.61
C LYS A 118 -9.28 -18.27 -17.73
N GLY A 119 -10.21 -17.36 -17.98
CA GLY A 119 -11.47 -17.24 -17.23
C GLY A 119 -11.38 -16.34 -15.98
N ILE A 120 -10.20 -15.83 -15.65
CA ILE A 120 -10.01 -14.84 -14.57
C ILE A 120 -9.93 -13.43 -15.19
N PRO A 121 -10.67 -12.43 -14.66
CA PRO A 121 -10.60 -11.06 -15.14
C PRO A 121 -9.18 -10.50 -15.15
N LYS A 122 -8.81 -9.75 -16.20
CA LYS A 122 -7.49 -9.10 -16.30
C LYS A 122 -7.22 -8.12 -15.15
N SER A 123 -8.28 -7.51 -14.62
CA SER A 123 -8.23 -6.55 -13.50
C SER A 123 -8.16 -7.21 -12.11
N HIS A 124 -8.17 -8.55 -12.01
CA HIS A 124 -8.15 -9.23 -10.72
C HIS A 124 -6.83 -8.95 -9.98
N ALA A 125 -6.93 -8.51 -8.72
CA ALA A 125 -5.81 -8.08 -7.89
C ALA A 125 -4.98 -9.23 -7.27
N GLY A 126 -5.09 -10.45 -7.80
CA GLY A 126 -4.36 -11.61 -7.29
C GLY A 126 -2.93 -11.61 -7.81
N ASP A 127 -1.98 -11.77 -6.90
CA ASP A 127 -0.54 -11.88 -7.19
C ASP A 127 -0.17 -13.34 -7.54
N ILE A 128 -0.86 -14.31 -6.92
CA ILE A 128 -0.90 -15.71 -7.35
C ILE A 128 -2.34 -16.21 -7.42
N PHE A 129 -2.56 -17.27 -8.19
CA PHE A 129 -3.85 -17.91 -8.38
C PHE A 129 -3.74 -19.42 -8.11
N VAL A 130 -4.57 -19.91 -7.21
CA VAL A 130 -4.65 -21.31 -6.82
C VAL A 130 -5.83 -21.93 -7.54
N LEU A 131 -5.59 -22.98 -8.33
CA LEU A 131 -6.64 -23.84 -8.89
C LEU A 131 -6.74 -25.08 -8.02
N PHE A 132 -7.89 -25.29 -7.41
CA PHE A 132 -8.19 -26.50 -6.64
C PHE A 132 -8.56 -27.67 -7.56
N THR A 133 -8.50 -28.89 -7.04
CA THR A 133 -8.86 -30.12 -7.78
C THR A 133 -10.32 -30.12 -8.22
N ASP A 134 -11.21 -29.51 -7.42
CA ASP A 134 -12.63 -29.25 -7.71
C ASP A 134 -12.88 -28.19 -8.80
N LYS A 135 -11.81 -27.68 -9.43
CA LYS A 135 -11.81 -26.66 -10.48
C LYS A 135 -12.16 -25.24 -10.03
N SER A 136 -12.40 -25.01 -8.74
CA SER A 136 -12.56 -23.67 -8.21
C SER A 136 -11.22 -22.91 -8.18
N TRP A 137 -11.29 -21.59 -8.37
CA TRP A 137 -10.13 -20.70 -8.34
C TRP A 137 -10.15 -19.83 -7.09
N LEU A 138 -8.98 -19.55 -6.55
CA LEU A 138 -8.74 -18.56 -5.50
C LEU A 138 -7.61 -17.64 -5.94
N GLY A 139 -7.84 -16.33 -5.92
CA GLY A 139 -6.78 -15.33 -6.01
C GLY A 139 -6.21 -15.04 -4.63
N ILE A 140 -4.89 -14.95 -4.54
CA ILE A 140 -4.19 -14.54 -3.32
C ILE A 140 -3.40 -13.28 -3.64
N SER A 141 -3.69 -12.19 -2.92
CA SER A 141 -2.78 -11.05 -2.87
C SER A 141 -1.75 -11.29 -1.77
N LEU A 142 -0.48 -11.09 -2.12
CA LEU A 142 0.66 -11.37 -1.27
C LEU A 142 1.26 -10.08 -0.74
N LYS A 143 1.59 -10.08 0.55
CA LYS A 143 2.38 -9.02 1.19
C LYS A 143 3.53 -9.66 1.94
N ALA A 144 4.69 -9.00 1.91
CA ALA A 144 5.86 -9.38 2.70
C ALA A 144 6.26 -8.17 3.55
N GLY A 145 6.48 -8.37 4.85
CA GLY A 145 6.82 -7.26 5.74
C GLY A 145 7.15 -7.68 7.17
N ALA A 146 7.35 -6.70 8.05
CA ALA A 146 7.63 -6.95 9.46
C ALA A 146 6.40 -7.47 10.21
N LYS A 147 6.62 -8.31 11.23
CA LYS A 147 5.56 -8.89 12.11
C LYS A 147 4.62 -7.83 12.70
N LYS A 148 5.14 -6.64 12.98
CA LYS A 148 4.42 -5.54 13.65
C LYS A 148 3.65 -4.61 12.69
N SER A 149 3.86 -4.66 11.37
CA SER A 149 3.07 -3.81 10.46
C SER A 149 1.70 -4.46 10.21
N ARG A 150 0.60 -3.76 10.50
CA ARG A 150 -0.69 -4.08 9.87
C ARG A 150 -0.65 -3.48 8.47
N GLU A 151 -0.86 -4.31 7.45
CA GLU A 151 -0.93 -3.80 6.09
C GLU A 151 -2.24 -3.04 5.93
N PRO A 152 -2.20 -1.80 5.42
CA PRO A 152 -3.41 -1.05 5.32
C PRO A 152 -4.25 -1.56 4.14
N LEU A 153 -5.44 -2.07 4.43
CA LEU A 153 -6.35 -2.58 3.39
C LEU A 153 -6.92 -1.45 2.54
N TYR A 154 -6.79 -0.21 2.98
CA TYR A 154 -7.03 0.97 2.16
C TYR A 154 -5.85 1.93 2.31
N ASN A 155 -5.34 2.44 1.19
CA ASN A 155 -4.15 3.29 1.15
C ASN A 155 -4.28 4.33 0.03
N THR A 156 -4.38 5.60 0.40
CA THR A 156 -4.59 6.72 -0.52
C THR A 156 -4.06 8.03 0.08
N TYR A 157 -4.43 9.16 -0.50
CA TYR A 157 -4.11 10.49 0.02
C TYR A 157 -5.37 11.33 0.20
N VAL A 158 -5.36 12.26 1.15
CA VAL A 158 -6.49 13.16 1.45
C VAL A 158 -6.96 13.84 0.16
N GLY A 159 -6.08 14.50 -0.58
CA GLY A 159 -6.42 15.21 -1.81
C GLY A 159 -7.01 14.29 -2.88
N THR A 160 -6.47 13.08 -3.04
CA THR A 160 -7.00 12.06 -3.96
C THR A 160 -8.41 11.64 -3.61
N GLN A 161 -8.75 11.52 -2.32
CA GLN A 161 -10.12 11.19 -1.91
C GLN A 161 -11.10 12.29 -2.27
N TYR A 162 -10.71 13.54 -2.04
CA TYR A 162 -11.51 14.68 -2.46
C TYR A 162 -11.76 14.67 -3.98
N ASP A 163 -10.73 14.39 -4.79
CA ASP A 163 -10.89 14.31 -6.25
C ASP A 163 -11.80 13.16 -6.67
N LYS A 164 -11.53 11.94 -6.18
CA LYS A 164 -12.29 10.73 -6.56
C LYS A 164 -13.77 10.81 -6.20
N ARG A 165 -14.11 11.50 -5.10
CA ARG A 165 -15.47 11.59 -4.57
C ARG A 165 -16.17 12.91 -4.92
N GLY A 166 -15.53 13.77 -5.72
CA GLY A 166 -16.10 15.07 -6.11
C GLY A 166 -16.27 16.04 -4.93
N TRP A 167 -15.56 15.84 -3.82
CA TRP A 167 -15.65 16.72 -2.67
C TRP A 167 -14.90 18.03 -2.89
N SER A 168 -15.49 19.13 -2.45
CA SER A 168 -14.84 20.45 -2.56
C SER A 168 -13.63 20.57 -1.63
N LYS A 169 -12.46 20.83 -2.21
CA LYS A 169 -11.22 21.10 -1.46
C LYS A 169 -11.20 22.48 -0.80
N ASP A 170 -12.15 23.36 -1.09
CA ASP A 170 -12.13 24.75 -0.64
C ASP A 170 -12.11 24.88 0.89
N LYS A 171 -12.96 24.11 1.57
CA LYS A 171 -13.05 24.11 3.04
C LYS A 171 -11.78 23.56 3.68
N LEU A 172 -11.21 22.50 3.10
CA LEU A 172 -9.94 21.91 3.53
C LEU A 172 -8.78 22.89 3.33
N ALA A 173 -8.65 23.45 2.13
CA ALA A 173 -7.60 24.41 1.78
C ALA A 173 -7.66 25.66 2.66
N LYS A 174 -8.85 26.26 2.81
CA LYS A 174 -9.04 27.44 3.66
C LYS A 174 -8.65 27.17 5.11
N ALA A 175 -9.04 26.01 5.65
CA ALA A 175 -8.70 25.63 7.02
C ALA A 175 -7.19 25.40 7.18
N LEU A 176 -6.56 24.69 6.24
CA LEU A 176 -5.11 24.46 6.24
C LEU A 176 -4.33 25.77 6.11
N TRP A 177 -4.72 26.66 5.22
CA TRP A 177 -4.10 27.98 5.10
C TRP A 177 -4.18 28.74 6.43
N THR A 178 -5.37 28.85 6.99
CA THR A 178 -5.64 29.66 8.19
C THR A 178 -4.97 29.13 9.45
N GLN A 179 -4.94 27.81 9.61
CA GLN A 179 -4.49 27.19 10.85
C GLN A 179 -3.03 26.73 10.81
N VAL A 180 -2.47 26.54 9.60
CA VAL A 180 -1.16 25.92 9.40
C VAL A 180 -0.25 26.82 8.56
N TYR A 181 -0.53 26.95 7.26
CA TYR A 181 0.46 27.49 6.32
C TYR A 181 0.76 28.97 6.52
N LYS A 182 -0.25 29.78 6.85
CA LYS A 182 -0.03 31.22 7.13
C LYS A 182 0.78 31.48 8.40
N LYS A 183 1.01 30.46 9.23
CA LYS A 183 1.77 30.55 10.49
C LYS A 183 3.24 30.16 10.34
N ILE A 184 3.65 29.71 9.14
CA ILE A 184 5.05 29.46 8.84
C ILE A 184 5.74 30.84 8.69
N PRO A 185 6.83 31.12 9.44
CA PRO A 185 7.56 32.38 9.32
C PRO A 185 7.96 32.66 7.87
N GLY A 186 7.73 33.89 7.39
CA GLY A 186 8.04 34.30 6.01
C GLY A 186 6.98 33.96 4.97
N VAL A 187 5.96 33.12 5.26
CA VAL A 187 4.90 32.77 4.28
C VAL A 187 3.86 33.89 4.05
N THR A 188 3.81 34.89 4.94
CA THR A 188 2.84 36.00 4.88
C THR A 188 3.25 37.15 3.94
N THR A 189 4.45 37.10 3.35
CA THR A 189 4.95 38.16 2.46
C THR A 189 4.40 38.02 1.04
N VAL A 190 4.13 39.14 0.39
CA VAL A 190 3.90 39.17 -1.07
C VAL A 190 5.20 38.67 -1.69
N GLY A 191 5.14 37.62 -2.51
CA GLY A 191 6.35 37.13 -3.19
C GLY A 191 6.94 38.21 -4.10
N GLU A 192 8.23 38.12 -4.42
CA GLU A 192 8.91 38.99 -5.41
C GLU A 192 8.22 39.05 -6.79
N ASP A 193 7.32 38.09 -7.08
CA ASP A 193 6.49 38.00 -8.28
C ASP A 193 5.10 38.67 -8.14
N GLY A 194 4.81 39.34 -7.02
CA GLY A 194 3.53 40.02 -6.78
C GLY A 194 2.34 39.08 -6.48
N ILE A 195 2.56 37.76 -6.47
CA ILE A 195 1.49 36.77 -6.30
C ILE A 195 1.18 36.57 -4.82
N LYS A 196 -0.02 36.98 -4.39
CA LYS A 196 -0.53 36.76 -3.03
C LYS A 196 -1.19 35.38 -2.91
N PRO A 197 -0.74 34.51 -1.99
CA PRO A 197 -1.45 33.31 -1.62
C PRO A 197 -2.91 33.58 -1.28
N THR A 198 -3.87 33.02 -2.02
CA THR A 198 -5.25 32.98 -1.54
C THR A 198 -5.45 31.74 -0.68
N ALA A 199 -6.35 31.83 0.31
CA ALA A 199 -6.60 30.74 1.25
C ALA A 199 -7.04 29.43 0.58
N LYS A 200 -7.56 29.49 -0.65
CA LYS A 200 -8.04 28.33 -1.40
C LYS A 200 -7.04 27.81 -2.46
N GLU A 201 -6.00 28.57 -2.78
CA GLU A 201 -5.18 28.27 -3.97
C GLU A 201 -3.68 28.18 -3.69
N PHE A 202 -3.28 28.33 -2.44
CA PHE A 202 -1.87 28.31 -2.05
C PHE A 202 -1.11 27.04 -2.42
N TYR A 203 -1.83 25.94 -2.66
CA TYR A 203 -1.30 24.65 -3.07
C TYR A 203 -1.38 24.41 -4.59
N LYS A 204 -1.94 25.33 -5.39
CA LYS A 204 -2.11 25.16 -6.84
C LYS A 204 -0.88 25.63 -7.63
N ASN A 205 -0.26 26.74 -7.21
CA ASN A 205 0.88 27.32 -7.92
C ASN A 205 2.21 26.70 -7.48
N THR A 206 2.98 26.14 -8.42
CA THR A 206 4.26 25.47 -8.13
C THR A 206 5.33 26.39 -7.54
N LYS A 207 5.48 27.63 -8.04
CA LYS A 207 6.46 28.59 -7.51
C LYS A 207 6.14 28.95 -6.06
N GLN A 208 4.87 29.26 -5.82
CA GLN A 208 4.38 29.57 -4.48
C GLN A 208 4.57 28.41 -3.50
N ARG A 209 4.24 27.18 -3.91
CA ARG A 209 4.47 25.99 -3.08
C ARG A 209 5.95 25.85 -2.71
N LYS A 210 6.86 26.06 -3.67
CA LYS A 210 8.30 25.98 -3.41
C LYS A 210 8.74 27.00 -2.37
N LYS A 211 8.24 28.25 -2.44
CA LYS A 211 8.51 29.28 -1.42
C LYS A 211 8.01 28.87 -0.04
N ILE A 212 6.76 28.42 0.06
CA ILE A 212 6.17 27.92 1.32
C ILE A 212 7.00 26.76 1.90
N VAL A 213 7.43 25.82 1.04
CA VAL A 213 8.24 24.68 1.47
C VAL A 213 9.65 25.14 1.88
N GLY A 214 10.24 26.13 1.21
CA GLY A 214 11.52 26.72 1.61
C GLY A 214 11.47 27.24 3.04
N HIS A 215 10.53 28.16 3.31
CA HIS A 215 10.30 28.69 4.66
C HIS A 215 9.98 27.61 5.69
N TYR A 216 9.23 26.58 5.31
CA TYR A 216 8.96 25.44 6.18
C TYR A 216 10.23 24.66 6.54
N VAL A 217 11.12 24.43 5.57
CA VAL A 217 12.39 23.73 5.78
C VAL A 217 13.31 24.57 6.67
N ASP A 218 13.40 25.89 6.43
CA ASP A 218 14.18 26.80 7.27
C ASP A 218 13.66 26.80 8.72
N MET A 219 12.34 26.87 8.91
CA MET A 219 11.72 26.77 10.23
C MET A 219 11.99 25.41 10.88
N PHE A 220 11.95 24.31 10.12
CA PHE A 220 12.23 22.97 10.66
C PHE A 220 13.67 22.81 11.16
N GLU A 221 14.65 23.42 10.46
CA GLU A 221 16.05 23.42 10.91
C GLU A 221 16.27 24.31 12.12
N ALA A 222 15.58 25.45 12.19
CA ALA A 222 15.72 26.40 13.29
C ALA A 222 14.98 25.96 14.56
N ASP A 223 13.76 25.44 14.42
CA ASP A 223 12.89 25.00 15.51
C ASP A 223 12.01 23.82 15.06
N GLN A 224 12.57 22.63 15.20
CA GLN A 224 11.88 21.38 14.89
C GLN A 224 10.59 21.22 15.71
N SER A 225 10.54 21.68 16.96
CA SER A 225 9.37 21.53 17.82
C SER A 225 8.19 22.35 17.29
N ALA A 226 8.42 23.62 16.92
CA ALA A 226 7.39 24.47 16.30
C ALA A 226 6.91 23.90 14.94
N ALA A 227 7.82 23.37 14.14
CA ALA A 227 7.48 22.72 12.88
C ALA A 227 6.61 21.46 13.08
N ASP A 228 6.94 20.65 14.09
CA ASP A 228 6.21 19.44 14.47
C ASP A 228 4.79 19.78 14.97
N GLU A 229 4.63 20.86 15.73
CA GLU A 229 3.32 21.36 16.14
C GLU A 229 2.43 21.77 14.95
N LEU A 230 2.99 22.48 13.96
CA LEU A 230 2.25 22.87 12.77
C LEU A 230 1.86 21.64 11.94
N TYR A 231 2.73 20.63 11.87
CA TYR A 231 2.39 19.34 11.27
C TYR A 231 1.25 18.64 12.02
N HIS A 232 1.28 18.60 13.37
CA HIS A 232 0.17 18.06 14.15
C HIS A 232 -1.14 18.81 13.88
N LYS A 233 -1.10 20.13 13.71
CA LYS A 233 -2.26 20.94 13.31
C LYS A 233 -2.74 20.58 11.90
N GLN A 234 -1.84 20.37 10.93
CA GLN A 234 -2.18 19.90 9.58
C GLN A 234 -2.95 18.58 9.62
N VAL A 235 -2.42 17.59 10.33
CA VAL A 235 -3.05 16.28 10.48
C VAL A 235 -4.44 16.41 11.09
N LYS A 236 -4.58 17.18 12.18
CA LYS A 236 -5.87 17.44 12.84
C LYS A 236 -6.87 18.08 11.90
N VAL A 237 -6.47 19.06 11.08
CA VAL A 237 -7.35 19.72 10.10
C VAL A 237 -7.80 18.72 9.03
N CYS A 238 -6.86 17.96 8.44
CA CYS A 238 -7.18 16.95 7.43
C CYS A 238 -8.16 15.91 7.96
N ILE A 239 -7.90 15.32 9.13
CA ILE A 239 -8.80 14.34 9.74
C ILE A 239 -10.18 14.96 10.00
N THR A 240 -10.24 16.17 10.56
CA THR A 240 -11.51 16.83 10.88
C THR A 240 -12.37 17.01 9.62
N GLN A 241 -11.76 17.41 8.51
CA GLN A 241 -12.48 17.61 7.26
C GLN A 241 -12.85 16.26 6.61
N LEU A 242 -11.98 15.25 6.66
CA LEU A 242 -12.33 13.89 6.24
C LEU A 242 -13.53 13.34 7.02
N CYS A 243 -13.54 13.45 8.35
CA CYS A 243 -14.68 12.99 9.16
C CYS A 243 -15.98 13.70 8.74
N LYS A 244 -15.90 15.00 8.46
CA LYS A 244 -17.07 15.77 7.99
C LYS A 244 -17.58 15.31 6.64
N GLU A 245 -16.70 15.01 5.68
CA GLU A 245 -17.14 14.53 4.37
C GLU A 245 -17.66 13.09 4.44
N VAL A 246 -17.00 12.21 5.22
CA VAL A 246 -17.46 10.84 5.45
C VAL A 246 -18.84 10.85 6.11
N ASN A 247 -19.08 11.65 7.16
CA ASN A 247 -20.38 11.70 7.84
C ASN A 247 -21.53 12.28 7.01
N LYS A 248 -21.26 12.83 5.83
CA LYS A 248 -22.30 13.27 4.88
C LYS A 248 -22.67 12.20 3.87
N MET A 249 -21.88 11.13 3.76
CA MET A 249 -22.18 10.04 2.85
C MET A 249 -23.50 9.39 3.23
N SER A 250 -24.28 8.98 2.24
CA SER A 250 -25.37 8.04 2.50
C SER A 250 -24.78 6.69 2.91
N ASN A 251 -25.58 5.82 3.54
CA ASN A 251 -25.13 4.46 3.82
C ASN A 251 -24.75 3.71 2.55
N ALA A 252 -25.47 3.93 1.44
CA ALA A 252 -25.16 3.32 0.16
C ALA A 252 -23.79 3.78 -0.37
N ASP A 253 -23.51 5.09 -0.36
CA ASP A 253 -22.22 5.63 -0.81
C ASP A 253 -21.06 5.17 0.09
N PHE A 254 -21.31 5.04 1.40
CA PHE A 254 -20.32 4.55 2.35
C PHE A 254 -19.99 3.08 2.11
N ILE A 255 -21.01 2.22 1.90
CA ILE A 255 -20.83 0.80 1.55
C ILE A 255 -20.11 0.66 0.21
N ASP A 256 -20.46 1.48 -0.80
CA ASP A 256 -19.75 1.53 -2.07
C ASP A 256 -18.29 1.94 -1.87
N TRP A 257 -18.01 2.95 -1.05
CA TRP A 257 -16.65 3.37 -0.73
C TRP A 257 -15.81 2.23 -0.12
N LEU A 258 -16.37 1.51 0.85
CA LEU A 258 -15.71 0.33 1.42
C LEU A 258 -15.49 -0.76 0.35
N GLY A 259 -16.49 -1.09 -0.46
CA GLY A 259 -16.37 -2.16 -1.46
C GLY A 259 -15.47 -1.85 -2.66
N SER A 260 -15.33 -0.57 -3.01
CA SER A 260 -14.58 -0.11 -4.17
C SER A 260 -13.13 0.24 -3.85
N ASP A 261 -12.90 0.96 -2.74
CA ASP A 261 -11.58 1.50 -2.43
C ASP A 261 -10.82 0.66 -1.38
N PHE A 262 -11.52 -0.09 -0.51
CA PHE A 262 -10.85 -0.96 0.45
C PHE A 262 -10.59 -2.34 -0.20
N ASN A 263 -9.37 -2.84 -0.03
CA ASN A 263 -8.94 -4.18 -0.42
C ASN A 263 -9.47 -5.23 0.57
N LEU A 264 -10.79 -5.25 0.78
CA LEU A 264 -11.46 -6.26 1.59
C LEU A 264 -11.53 -7.59 0.84
N GLU A 265 -11.57 -8.69 1.58
CA GLU A 265 -11.81 -10.00 1.00
C GLU A 265 -13.20 -10.04 0.37
N LYS A 266 -13.28 -10.46 -0.90
CA LYS A 266 -14.55 -10.51 -1.64
C LYS A 266 -15.09 -11.93 -1.65
N LYS A 267 -16.06 -12.20 -0.77
CA LYS A 267 -16.81 -13.47 -0.76
C LYS A 267 -17.96 -13.40 -1.79
N GLY A 268 -18.18 -14.48 -2.53
CA GLY A 268 -19.25 -14.59 -3.53
C GLY A 268 -18.89 -14.19 -4.96
N GLU A 269 -17.64 -13.78 -5.23
CA GLU A 269 -17.13 -13.66 -6.61
C GLU A 269 -16.76 -15.04 -7.17
N LYS A 270 -16.84 -15.20 -8.50
CA LYS A 270 -16.44 -16.45 -9.20
C LYS A 270 -15.00 -16.87 -8.86
N VAL A 271 -14.14 -15.89 -8.60
CA VAL A 271 -12.76 -16.09 -8.14
C VAL A 271 -12.60 -15.23 -6.89
N PRO A 272 -12.74 -15.79 -5.68
CA PRO A 272 -12.53 -15.02 -4.45
C PRO A 272 -11.10 -14.50 -4.34
N LEU A 273 -10.92 -13.38 -3.65
CA LEU A 273 -9.62 -12.80 -3.31
C LEU A 273 -9.41 -12.84 -1.80
N ILE A 274 -8.26 -13.39 -1.37
CA ILE A 274 -7.78 -13.30 0.01
C ILE A 274 -6.45 -12.57 0.09
N LEU A 275 -6.13 -12.02 1.26
CA LEU A 275 -4.83 -11.44 1.56
C LEU A 275 -4.00 -12.42 2.38
N VAL A 276 -2.77 -12.69 1.95
CA VAL A 276 -1.80 -13.49 2.72
C VAL A 276 -0.56 -12.66 2.98
N LYS A 277 -0.14 -12.61 4.24
CA LYS A 277 1.06 -11.88 4.65
C LYS A 277 2.14 -12.83 5.12
N ALA A 278 3.29 -12.76 4.46
CA ALA A 278 4.52 -13.43 4.83
C ALA A 278 5.39 -12.58 5.77
N VAL A 279 5.94 -13.23 6.79
CA VAL A 279 6.91 -12.68 7.73
C VAL A 279 7.97 -13.74 8.02
N GLY A 280 9.16 -13.58 7.42
CA GLY A 280 10.19 -14.62 7.47
C GLY A 280 9.66 -15.91 6.85
N LYS A 281 9.95 -17.07 7.45
CA LYS A 281 9.52 -18.38 6.94
C LYS A 281 8.06 -18.77 7.27
N THR A 282 7.22 -17.81 7.62
CA THR A 282 5.79 -18.03 7.95
C THR A 282 4.92 -17.12 7.11
N ALA A 283 3.70 -17.56 6.78
CA ALA A 283 2.70 -16.72 6.14
C ALA A 283 1.31 -17.07 6.67
N ASP A 284 0.49 -16.06 6.92
CA ASP A 284 -0.89 -16.24 7.37
C ASP A 284 -1.86 -15.48 6.48
N ARG A 285 -3.07 -16.01 6.35
CA ARG A 285 -4.21 -15.24 5.87
C ARG A 285 -4.45 -14.05 6.80
N LYS A 286 -4.63 -12.87 6.21
CA LYS A 286 -5.05 -11.65 6.90
C LYS A 286 -6.49 -11.36 6.49
N GLY A 287 -7.42 -11.96 7.24
CA GLY A 287 -8.82 -11.56 7.19
C GLY A 287 -9.01 -10.17 7.80
N ASP A 288 -10.10 -9.52 7.41
CA ASP A 288 -10.57 -8.30 8.05
C ASP A 288 -12.01 -8.51 8.52
N ASP A 289 -12.27 -8.21 9.78
CA ASP A 289 -13.58 -8.43 10.40
C ASP A 289 -14.68 -7.56 9.75
N LEU A 290 -14.32 -6.52 8.99
CA LEU A 290 -15.26 -5.74 8.18
C LEU A 290 -15.74 -6.48 6.93
N ALA A 291 -14.88 -7.27 6.28
CA ALA A 291 -15.16 -7.91 5.00
C ALA A 291 -16.45 -8.77 4.98
N PRO A 292 -16.77 -9.60 5.99
CA PRO A 292 -18.00 -10.38 5.97
C PRO A 292 -19.29 -9.55 6.18
N VAL A 293 -19.20 -8.37 6.79
CA VAL A 293 -20.38 -7.64 7.29
C VAL A 293 -20.61 -6.28 6.63
N TYR A 294 -19.66 -5.74 5.87
CA TYR A 294 -19.74 -4.34 5.41
C TYR A 294 -20.99 -4.02 4.56
N LYS A 295 -21.53 -5.02 3.83
CA LYS A 295 -22.76 -4.85 3.04
C LYS A 295 -24.04 -4.75 3.89
N THR A 296 -23.95 -5.08 5.17
CA THR A 296 -25.09 -5.06 6.13
C THR A 296 -25.10 -3.80 7.00
N ILE A 297 -24.17 -2.86 6.75
CA ILE A 297 -24.04 -1.64 7.54
C ILE A 297 -25.32 -0.80 7.46
N THR A 298 -25.86 -0.45 8.62
CA THR A 298 -27.10 0.34 8.79
C THR A 298 -26.81 1.81 9.13
N GLY A 299 -25.57 2.16 9.44
CA GLY A 299 -25.16 3.52 9.77
C GLY A 299 -23.66 3.65 9.97
N HIS A 300 -23.14 4.88 9.95
CA HIS A 300 -21.73 5.14 10.22
C HIS A 300 -21.50 6.51 10.86
N ILE A 301 -20.49 6.60 11.73
CA ILE A 301 -20.04 7.87 12.36
C ILE A 301 -18.51 7.89 12.40
N ALA A 302 -17.91 8.82 11.65
CA ALA A 302 -16.50 9.15 11.65
C ALA A 302 -16.16 10.26 12.66
N TYR A 303 -15.11 10.05 13.43
CA TYR A 303 -14.65 11.00 14.45
C TYR A 303 -13.15 10.87 14.73
N ARG A 304 -12.56 11.90 15.32
CA ARG A 304 -11.13 11.88 15.70
C ARG A 304 -10.91 11.01 16.93
N ASN A 305 -9.80 10.27 16.97
CA ASN A 305 -9.33 9.69 18.22
C ASN A 305 -8.70 10.79 19.08
N LYS A 306 -9.25 11.08 20.26
CA LYS A 306 -8.72 12.09 21.18
C LYS A 306 -7.33 11.73 21.74
N LYS A 307 -6.96 10.44 21.72
CA LYS A 307 -5.69 9.92 22.25
C LYS A 307 -4.56 9.86 21.21
N SER A 308 -4.82 10.23 19.95
CA SER A 308 -3.84 10.14 18.87
C SER A 308 -3.90 11.37 17.97
N VAL A 309 -2.74 11.83 17.51
CA VAL A 309 -2.67 12.92 16.52
C VAL A 309 -3.09 12.41 15.15
N GLN A 310 -2.69 11.17 14.80
CA GLN A 310 -2.80 10.64 13.44
C GLN A 310 -4.00 9.71 13.25
N GLU A 311 -4.51 9.11 14.33
CA GLU A 311 -5.59 8.14 14.26
C GLU A 311 -6.96 8.83 14.29
N TRP A 312 -7.88 8.27 13.51
CA TRP A 312 -9.29 8.59 13.54
C TRP A 312 -10.10 7.32 13.36
N LEU A 313 -11.36 7.36 13.79
CA LEU A 313 -12.20 6.19 13.96
C LEU A 313 -13.47 6.36 13.14
N ILE A 314 -14.02 5.26 12.67
CA ILE A 314 -15.35 5.20 12.08
C ILE A 314 -16.11 4.09 12.79
N ASP A 315 -17.09 4.45 13.59
CA ASP A 315 -18.05 3.48 14.11
C ASP A 315 -18.99 3.11 12.97
N VAL A 316 -19.13 1.82 12.67
CA VAL A 316 -20.08 1.28 11.70
C VAL A 316 -21.12 0.44 12.45
N PHE A 317 -22.38 0.76 12.25
CA PHE A 317 -23.51 0.10 12.89
C PHE A 317 -23.99 -1.04 12.02
N LEU A 318 -24.23 -2.19 12.65
CA LEU A 318 -24.77 -3.40 12.03
C LEU A 318 -26.18 -3.63 12.57
N PRO A 319 -26.97 -4.56 12.00
CA PRO A 319 -28.24 -4.95 12.61
C PRO A 319 -28.06 -5.42 14.07
N GLU A 320 -26.93 -6.09 14.34
CA GLU A 320 -26.54 -6.56 15.66
C GLU A 320 -25.21 -5.91 16.08
N GLY A 321 -25.31 -4.79 16.78
CA GLY A 321 -24.16 -4.11 17.39
C GLY A 321 -23.37 -3.18 16.46
N LYS A 322 -22.07 -3.05 16.71
CA LYS A 322 -21.19 -2.15 15.97
C LYS A 322 -19.76 -2.66 15.88
N LEU A 323 -19.05 -2.22 14.84
CA LEU A 323 -17.60 -2.32 14.73
C LEU A 323 -17.00 -0.92 14.69
N THR A 324 -15.74 -0.77 15.11
CA THR A 324 -15.02 0.50 14.99
C THR A 324 -13.83 0.30 14.06
N LEU A 325 -13.82 1.02 12.93
CA LEU A 325 -12.72 1.01 11.97
C LEU A 325 -11.61 1.94 12.44
N THR A 326 -10.36 1.48 12.40
CA THR A 326 -9.19 2.30 12.76
C THR A 326 -8.53 2.87 11.52
N MET A 327 -8.59 4.18 11.36
CA MET A 327 -8.02 4.91 10.24
C MET A 327 -6.82 5.77 10.69
N VAL A 328 -5.87 6.04 9.78
CA VAL A 328 -4.69 6.86 10.05
C VAL A 328 -4.51 7.91 8.96
N CYS A 329 -4.20 9.15 9.34
CA CYS A 329 -3.78 10.23 8.45
C CYS A 329 -2.39 10.72 8.84
N ARG A 330 -1.41 10.65 7.94
CA ARG A 330 -0.02 11.04 8.22
C ARG A 330 0.79 11.33 6.96
N SER A 331 1.95 11.95 7.09
CA SER A 331 2.94 11.96 6.01
C SER A 331 3.66 10.61 5.92
N ASP A 332 4.10 10.26 4.71
CA ASP A 332 4.89 9.08 4.40
C ASP A 332 6.41 9.30 4.51
N SER A 333 6.84 10.54 4.77
CA SER A 333 8.23 10.94 4.78
C SER A 333 8.49 12.11 5.74
N GLY A 334 9.76 12.27 6.14
CA GLY A 334 10.22 13.39 6.98
C GLY A 334 10.63 14.62 6.16
N VAL A 335 11.14 15.63 6.87
CA VAL A 335 11.76 16.82 6.29
C VAL A 335 13.26 16.60 6.15
N ARG A 336 13.85 17.02 5.03
CA ARG A 336 15.24 16.76 4.69
C ARG A 336 15.81 17.87 3.81
N ARG A 337 16.71 18.72 4.33
CA ARG A 337 17.20 19.93 3.64
C ARG A 337 17.78 19.66 2.26
N GLU A 338 18.47 18.53 2.09
CA GLU A 338 19.09 18.14 0.82
C GLU A 338 18.08 17.90 -0.32
N LYS A 339 16.80 17.70 0.01
CA LYS A 339 15.72 17.65 -0.99
C LYS A 339 15.26 19.03 -1.48
N GLY A 340 15.75 20.12 -0.89
CA GLY A 340 15.35 21.49 -1.20
C GLY A 340 13.83 21.68 -1.03
N THR A 341 13.17 22.23 -2.05
CA THR A 341 11.73 22.53 -1.99
C THR A 341 10.83 21.43 -2.59
N SER A 342 11.40 20.29 -2.98
CA SER A 342 10.69 19.23 -3.72
C SER A 342 10.69 17.92 -2.93
N GLY A 343 9.57 17.21 -2.90
CA GLY A 343 9.50 15.89 -2.25
C GLY A 343 9.69 15.90 -0.72
N GLN A 344 9.42 17.05 -0.08
CA GLN A 344 9.41 17.18 1.37
C GLN A 344 8.17 16.50 1.97
N GLY A 345 8.36 15.82 3.10
CA GLY A 345 7.27 15.26 3.89
C GLY A 345 6.51 16.32 4.69
N ARG A 346 5.56 15.86 5.51
CA ARG A 346 4.77 16.67 6.45
C ARG A 346 4.09 17.87 5.77
N LEU A 347 4.39 19.11 6.18
CA LEU A 347 3.78 20.30 5.57
C LEU A 347 4.09 20.44 4.07
N GLY A 348 5.18 19.83 3.58
CA GLY A 348 5.51 19.77 2.16
C GLY A 348 4.52 18.97 1.30
N GLN A 349 3.65 18.18 1.93
CA GLN A 349 2.62 17.38 1.26
C GLN A 349 1.34 18.18 0.96
N PHE A 350 1.15 19.39 1.51
CA PHE A 350 -0.07 20.18 1.27
C PHE A 350 -1.36 19.41 1.61
N LEU A 351 -2.14 19.09 0.58
CA LEU A 351 -3.38 18.32 0.68
C LEU A 351 -3.13 16.80 0.60
N GLN A 352 -1.90 16.34 0.46
CA GLN A 352 -1.57 14.95 0.12
C GLN A 352 -0.99 14.18 1.33
N LEU A 353 -1.56 14.39 2.51
CA LEU A 353 -1.29 13.45 3.62
C LEU A 353 -1.90 12.08 3.27
N LYS A 354 -1.17 11.02 3.61
CA LYS A 354 -1.56 9.63 3.38
C LYS A 354 -2.69 9.25 4.31
N VAL A 355 -3.71 8.57 3.79
CA VAL A 355 -4.85 8.02 4.53
C VAL A 355 -4.81 6.50 4.43
N LEU A 356 -4.93 5.84 5.58
CA LEU A 356 -4.84 4.40 5.71
C LEU A 356 -6.01 3.84 6.53
N TYR A 357 -6.52 2.66 6.16
CA TYR A 357 -7.30 1.81 7.06
C TYR A 357 -6.40 0.75 7.64
N THR A 358 -6.41 0.58 8.96
CA THR A 358 -5.47 -0.31 9.68
C THR A 358 -6.15 -1.52 10.34
N GLY A 359 -7.43 -1.73 10.02
CA GLY A 359 -8.25 -2.83 10.52
C GLY A 359 -9.31 -2.38 11.54
N VAL A 360 -10.17 -3.33 11.91
CA VAL A 360 -11.13 -3.16 13.00
C VAL A 360 -10.38 -3.05 14.33
N LYS A 361 -10.83 -2.11 15.17
CA LYS A 361 -10.33 -1.92 16.52
C LYS A 361 -10.70 -3.14 17.35
N LYS A 362 -9.69 -3.79 17.92
CA LYS A 362 -9.86 -4.93 18.82
C LYS A 362 -10.13 -4.48 20.24
#